data_AF-A0A1H1NA37-F1
#
_entry.id   AF-A0A1H1NA37-F1
#
_cell.length_a   1.000
_cell.length_b   1.000
_cell.length_c   1.000
_cell.angle_alpha   90.00
_cell.angle_beta   90.00
_cell.angle_gamma   90.00
#
_symmetry.space_group_name_H-M   'P 1'
#
loop_
_entity.id
_entity.type
_entity.pdbx_description
1 polymer ?
#
loop_
_entity_poly.entity_id
_entity_poly.type
_entity_poly.pdbx_seq_one_letter_code
_entity_poly.pdbx_strand_id
1 'polypeptide(L)'
;MIGRLVFVAVLSLPVISGLTGARAADPAFCKQYARAALVQVRGALENSRCGAGLQGARWSTEFPVHYEWCLGASLDATGAERDARTQYLKTCAGR
;
A
#
# COMPACT_ATOMS: atom_id res chain seq x y z
N MET A 1 -8.72 55.78 -38.73
CA MET A 1 -8.02 55.53 -37.46
C MET A 1 -8.53 54.21 -36.88
N ILE A 2 -7.61 53.37 -36.44
CA ILE A 2 -7.80 51.96 -36.04
C ILE A 2 -8.49 51.88 -34.67
N GLY A 3 -9.58 51.12 -34.55
CA GLY A 3 -10.29 50.85 -33.29
C GLY A 3 -10.18 49.39 -32.88
N ARG A 4 -9.40 49.12 -31.82
CA ARG A 4 -8.85 47.82 -31.43
C ARG A 4 -9.90 46.79 -31.01
N LEU A 5 -9.72 45.56 -31.49
CA LEU A 5 -10.32 44.32 -30.98
C LEU A 5 -10.05 44.19 -29.47
N VAL A 6 -11.10 44.05 -28.65
CA VAL A 6 -10.96 43.65 -27.25
C VAL A 6 -11.28 42.15 -27.15
N PHE A 7 -10.23 41.33 -27.23
CA PHE A 7 -10.31 39.92 -26.87
C PHE A 7 -10.50 39.82 -25.36
N VAL A 8 -11.69 39.40 -24.92
CA VAL A 8 -11.93 39.07 -23.52
C VAL A 8 -11.19 37.76 -23.21
N ALA A 9 -10.05 37.86 -22.56
CA ALA A 9 -9.30 36.71 -22.08
C ALA A 9 -10.07 36.06 -20.92
N VAL A 10 -10.74 34.94 -21.19
CA VAL A 10 -11.33 34.08 -20.16
C VAL A 10 -10.16 33.41 -19.42
N LEU A 11 -9.77 33.97 -18.29
CA LEU A 11 -8.79 33.37 -17.37
C LEU A 11 -9.46 32.21 -16.61
N SER A 12 -9.60 31.07 -17.27
CA SER A 12 -9.90 29.81 -16.60
C SER A 12 -8.67 29.41 -15.77
N LEU A 13 -8.70 29.66 -14.46
CA LEU A 13 -7.72 29.10 -13.53
C LEU A 13 -7.91 27.57 -13.50
N PRO A 14 -6.90 26.76 -13.86
CA PRO A 14 -6.97 25.34 -13.63
C PRO A 14 -6.89 25.11 -12.11
N VAL A 15 -7.92 24.46 -11.56
CA VAL A 15 -7.89 23.92 -10.19
C VAL A 15 -6.81 22.85 -10.18
N ILE A 16 -5.64 23.14 -9.58
CA ILE A 16 -4.58 22.15 -9.36
C ILE A 16 -4.99 21.26 -8.17
N SER A 17 -6.05 20.48 -8.36
CA SER A 17 -6.38 19.38 -7.45
C SER A 17 -5.59 18.16 -7.88
N GLY A 18 -4.67 17.70 -7.03
CA GLY A 18 -4.18 16.33 -7.05
C GLY A 18 -2.71 16.16 -7.37
N LEU A 19 -1.85 16.41 -6.38
CA LEU A 19 -0.56 15.73 -6.27
C LEU A 19 -0.33 15.32 -4.81
N THR A 20 -1.19 14.44 -4.29
CA THR A 20 -0.72 13.51 -3.25
C THR A 20 0.23 12.55 -3.96
N GLY A 21 1.50 12.96 -4.08
CA GLY A 21 2.53 12.11 -4.67
C GLY A 21 2.56 10.79 -3.93
N ALA A 22 2.30 9.70 -4.65
CA ALA A 22 2.56 8.35 -4.16
C ALA A 22 4.05 8.30 -3.80
N ARG A 23 4.36 8.40 -2.51
CA ARG A 23 5.73 8.19 -2.07
C ARG A 23 5.98 6.69 -2.15
N ALA A 24 6.83 6.30 -3.09
CA ALA A 24 7.49 4.99 -3.04
C ALA A 24 8.10 4.85 -1.65
N ALA A 25 7.78 3.76 -0.96
CA ALA A 25 8.25 3.56 0.39
C ALA A 25 9.78 3.40 0.42
N ASP A 26 10.41 3.89 1.48
CA ASP A 26 11.87 3.82 1.64
C ASP A 26 12.36 2.36 1.60
N PRO A 27 13.43 2.02 0.84
CA PRO A 27 13.91 0.64 0.75
C PRO A 27 14.28 0.00 2.09
N ALA A 28 14.81 0.76 3.06
CA ALA A 28 15.11 0.21 4.38
C ALA A 28 13.83 -0.08 5.17
N PHE A 29 12.84 0.81 5.10
CA PHE A 29 11.50 0.55 5.60
C PHE A 29 10.89 -0.73 4.96
N CYS A 30 10.97 -0.88 3.65
CA CYS A 30 10.41 -2.06 2.97
C CYS A 30 11.11 -3.37 3.34
N LYS A 31 12.42 -3.35 3.63
CA LYS A 31 13.11 -4.52 4.18
C LYS A 31 12.52 -4.93 5.53
N GLN A 32 12.21 -3.97 6.40
CA GLN A 32 11.61 -4.26 7.70
C GLN A 32 10.16 -4.72 7.56
N TYR A 33 9.38 -4.09 6.69
CA TYR A 33 8.03 -4.53 6.35
C TYR A 33 8.02 -6.00 5.88
N ALA A 34 8.88 -6.35 4.92
CA ALA A 34 8.94 -7.70 4.38
C ALA A 34 9.36 -8.74 5.42
N ARG A 35 10.30 -8.42 6.33
CA ARG A 35 10.66 -9.30 7.45
C ARG A 35 9.49 -9.51 8.41
N ALA A 36 8.79 -8.44 8.77
CA ALA A 36 7.62 -8.53 9.65
C ALA A 36 6.49 -9.33 9.01
N ALA A 37 6.26 -9.15 7.70
CA ALA A 37 5.28 -9.94 6.95
C ALA A 37 5.62 -11.44 7.00
N LEU A 38 6.88 -11.82 6.79
CA LEU A 38 7.29 -13.22 6.87
C LEU A 38 7.09 -13.85 8.26
N VAL A 39 7.31 -13.09 9.34
CA VAL A 39 7.01 -13.55 10.70
C VAL A 39 5.51 -13.84 10.85
N GLN A 40 4.65 -12.95 10.36
CA GLN A 40 3.20 -13.15 10.38
C GLN A 40 2.75 -14.33 9.52
N VAL A 41 3.34 -14.51 8.34
CA VAL A 41 3.03 -15.64 7.43
C VAL A 41 3.40 -16.97 8.07
N ARG A 42 4.60 -17.08 8.66
CA ARG A 42 5.03 -18.30 9.36
C ARG A 42 4.12 -18.63 10.54
N GLY A 43 3.83 -17.63 11.38
CA GLY A 43 2.90 -17.82 12.50
C GLY A 43 1.48 -18.21 12.06
N ALA A 44 1.02 -17.73 10.90
CA ALA A 44 -0.26 -18.13 10.32
C ALA A 44 -0.25 -19.58 9.82
N LEU A 45 0.83 -20.02 9.18
CA LEU A 45 0.99 -21.37 8.63
C LEU A 45 1.16 -22.42 9.74
N GLU A 46 1.86 -22.08 10.83
CA GLU A 46 2.06 -22.96 11.98
C GLU A 46 0.78 -23.15 12.80
N ASN A 47 -0.19 -22.24 12.68
CA ASN A 47 -1.47 -22.34 13.37
C ASN A 47 -2.51 -23.05 12.48
N SER A 48 -2.90 -24.28 12.87
CA SER A 48 -3.88 -25.09 12.14
C SER A 48 -5.24 -24.41 11.95
N ARG A 49 -5.65 -23.51 12.85
CA ARG A 49 -6.90 -22.73 12.74
C ARG A 49 -6.79 -21.58 11.74
N CYS A 50 -5.59 -21.08 11.51
CA CYS A 50 -5.31 -19.97 10.60
C CYS A 50 -4.94 -20.43 9.19
N GLY A 51 -4.27 -21.57 9.05
CA GLY A 51 -3.69 -22.04 7.78
C GLY A 51 -4.71 -22.27 6.65
N ALA A 52 -5.92 -22.73 6.98
CA ALA A 52 -6.93 -23.12 5.99
C ALA A 52 -7.43 -21.96 5.08
N GLY A 53 -7.28 -20.70 5.51
CA GLY A 53 -7.77 -19.52 4.79
C GLY A 53 -6.68 -18.66 4.15
N LEU A 54 -5.42 -19.09 4.16
CA LEU A 54 -4.31 -18.30 3.62
C LEU A 54 -4.23 -18.42 2.10
N GLN A 55 -4.40 -17.30 1.39
CA GLN A 55 -4.36 -17.26 -0.06
C GLN A 55 -3.76 -15.96 -0.63
N GLY A 56 -3.08 -16.07 -1.77
CA GLY A 56 -2.56 -14.93 -2.53
C GLY A 56 -1.29 -14.29 -1.95
N ALA A 57 -0.83 -13.22 -2.60
CA ALA A 57 0.47 -12.58 -2.34
C ALA A 57 0.67 -12.11 -0.89
N ARG A 58 -0.42 -11.73 -0.20
CA ARG A 58 -0.43 -11.37 1.23
C ARG A 58 0.22 -12.44 2.12
N TRP A 59 0.05 -13.71 1.77
CA TRP A 59 0.51 -14.85 2.55
C TRP A 59 1.70 -15.58 1.91
N SER A 60 2.37 -14.95 0.94
CA SER A 60 3.59 -15.49 0.33
C SER A 60 4.68 -15.74 1.38
N THR A 61 5.38 -16.85 1.29
CA THR A 61 6.58 -17.17 2.09
C THR A 61 7.84 -16.49 1.58
N GLU A 62 7.74 -15.79 0.46
CA GLU A 62 8.89 -15.23 -0.26
C GLU A 62 9.12 -13.77 0.13
N PHE A 63 10.31 -13.48 0.65
CA PHE A 63 10.72 -12.11 0.97
C PHE A 63 10.53 -11.12 -0.19
N PRO A 64 10.92 -11.45 -1.46
CA PRO A 64 10.79 -10.51 -2.57
C PRO A 64 9.34 -10.09 -2.84
N VAL A 65 8.36 -10.97 -2.61
CA VAL A 65 6.94 -10.64 -2.86
C VAL A 65 6.48 -9.47 -1.97
N HIS A 66 6.88 -9.48 -0.70
CA HIS A 66 6.53 -8.41 0.24
C HIS A 66 7.35 -7.15 0.01
N TYR A 67 8.63 -7.33 -0.31
CA TYR A 67 9.57 -6.23 -0.52
C TYR A 67 9.22 -5.42 -1.77
N GLU A 68 9.06 -6.07 -2.92
CA GLU A 68 8.76 -5.42 -4.20
C GLU A 68 7.37 -4.76 -4.18
N TRP A 69 6.38 -5.41 -3.54
CA TRP A 69 5.08 -4.78 -3.34
C TRP A 69 5.19 -3.49 -2.52
N CYS A 70 5.97 -3.50 -1.43
CA CYS A 70 6.16 -2.32 -0.58
C CYS A 70 6.83 -1.17 -1.34
N LEU A 71 7.82 -1.45 -2.19
CA LEU A 71 8.49 -0.42 -2.99
C LEU A 71 7.51 0.36 -3.90
N GLY A 72 6.47 -0.31 -4.39
CA GLY A 72 5.41 0.31 -5.20
C GLY A 72 4.22 0.85 -4.40
N ALA A 73 4.14 0.57 -3.09
CA ALA A 73 3.02 0.93 -2.24
C ALA A 73 3.24 2.26 -1.51
N SER A 74 2.14 2.95 -1.19
CA SER A 74 2.19 4.07 -0.24
C SER A 74 2.41 3.57 1.19
N LEU A 75 2.84 4.46 2.09
CA LEU A 75 2.96 4.14 3.51
C LEU A 75 1.61 3.72 4.12
N ASP A 76 0.53 4.40 3.74
CA ASP A 76 -0.83 4.07 4.20
C ASP A 76 -1.27 2.68 3.73
N ALA A 77 -1.01 2.34 2.46
CA ALA A 77 -1.31 1.01 1.92
C ALA A 77 -0.49 -0.07 2.65
N THR A 78 0.80 0.20 2.90
CA THR A 78 1.68 -0.72 3.64
C THR A 78 1.20 -0.95 5.07
N GLY A 79 0.75 0.10 5.74
CA GLY A 79 0.12 0.03 7.07
C GLY A 79 -1.15 -0.82 7.04
N ALA A 80 -2.08 -0.51 6.12
CA ALA A 80 -3.34 -1.22 5.98
C ALA A 80 -3.14 -2.73 5.70
N GLU A 81 -2.15 -3.08 4.87
CA GLU A 81 -1.85 -4.47 4.53
C GLU A 81 -1.25 -5.25 5.72
N ARG A 82 -0.38 -4.61 6.53
CA ARG A 82 0.10 -5.17 7.80
C ARG A 82 -1.05 -5.38 8.79
N ASP A 83 -1.95 -4.41 8.89
CA ASP A 83 -3.06 -4.45 9.82
C ASP A 83 -4.09 -5.52 9.41
N ALA A 84 -4.30 -5.72 8.10
CA ALA A 84 -5.13 -6.80 7.58
C ALA A 84 -4.60 -8.19 7.97
N ARG A 85 -3.29 -8.44 7.85
CA ARG A 85 -2.68 -9.70 8.35
C ARG A 85 -2.84 -9.84 9.86
N THR A 86 -2.62 -8.75 10.60
CA THR A 86 -2.74 -8.73 12.07
C THR A 86 -4.16 -9.06 12.51
N GLN A 87 -5.17 -8.48 11.86
CA GLN A 87 -6.56 -8.73 12.16
C GLN A 87 -6.96 -10.17 11.85
N TYR A 88 -6.53 -10.71 10.71
CA TYR A 88 -6.75 -12.11 10.37
C TYR A 88 -6.20 -13.03 11.47
N LEU A 89 -4.93 -12.82 11.87
CA LEU A 89 -4.26 -13.59 12.91
C LEU A 89 -4.98 -13.54 14.26
N LYS A 90 -5.44 -12.36 14.67
CA LYS A 90 -6.24 -12.20 15.90
C LYS A 90 -7.56 -12.98 15.82
N THR A 91 -8.26 -12.90 14.70
CA THR A 91 -9.56 -13.55 14.53
C THR A 91 -9.46 -15.06 14.39
N CYS A 92 -8.43 -15.60 13.73
CA CYS A 92 -8.26 -17.05 13.60
C CYS A 92 -7.67 -17.69 14.86
N ALA A 93 -6.86 -16.98 15.66
CA ALA A 93 -6.34 -17.48 16.92
C ALA A 93 -7.39 -17.53 18.05
N GLY A 94 -8.39 -16.63 18.01
CA GLY A 94 -9.51 -16.65 18.95
C GLY A 94 -10.68 -17.56 18.55
N ARG A 95 -10.65 -18.10 17.32
CA ARG A 95 -11.59 -19.11 16.83
C ARG A 95 -11.17 -20.48 17.31
#